data_AF-A0A7S0N2G0-F1
#
_entry.id   AF-A0A7S0N2G0-F1
#
_cell.length_a   1.000
_cell.length_b   1.000
_cell.length_c   1.000
_cell.angle_alpha   90.00
_cell.angle_beta   90.00
_cell.angle_gamma   90.00
#
_symmetry.space_group_name_H-M   'P 1'
#
loop_
_entity.id
_entity.type
_entity.pdbx_description
1 polymer ?
#
loop_
_entity_poly.entity_id
_entity_poly.type
_entity_poly.pdbx_seq_one_letter_code
_entity_poly.pdbx_strand_id
1 'polypeptide(L)'
;MSMMPPPLPRAAKPRPTNNVDRDSTVRGTNDDATVSKLSCVELGYLKDDFVRYFVRRPVKRAPIINRGYFSRVAAMRLFLDAYLAAESEKPKQIVSLGCGFDTTVFQLKAAGQCPARYIEVDYQQVTSKKADIIRHTECLRSLLEPLEGG
;
A
#
# COMPACT_ATOMS: atom_id res chain seq x y z
N MET A 1 13.99 39.36 61.92
CA MET A 1 14.43 38.26 61.02
C MET A 1 13.66 38.41 59.71
N SER A 2 14.32 38.88 58.66
CA SER A 2 13.69 39.08 57.33
C SER A 2 13.74 37.77 56.55
N MET A 3 12.58 37.21 56.21
CA MET A 3 12.48 36.04 55.34
C MET A 3 12.66 36.47 53.89
N MET A 4 13.64 35.89 53.20
CA MET A 4 13.81 36.03 51.75
C MET A 4 12.61 35.41 51.01
N PRO A 5 12.12 36.03 49.93
CA PRO A 5 11.05 35.46 49.13
C PRO A 5 11.51 34.17 48.42
N PRO A 6 10.58 33.24 48.13
CA PRO A 6 10.90 31.99 47.47
C PRO A 6 11.40 32.22 46.03
N PRO A 7 12.29 31.36 45.52
CA PRO A 7 12.81 31.50 44.16
C PRO A 7 11.68 31.29 43.14
N LEU A 8 11.72 32.08 42.06
CA LEU A 8 10.78 31.95 40.95
C LEU A 8 10.85 30.55 40.34
N PRO A 9 9.70 29.99 39.89
CA PRO A 9 9.67 28.69 39.24
C PRO A 9 10.57 28.72 37.99
N ARG A 10 11.44 27.71 37.85
CA ARG A 10 12.26 27.53 36.64
C ARG A 10 11.35 27.53 35.41
N ALA A 11 11.75 28.28 34.39
CA ALA A 11 11.12 28.25 33.08
C ALA A 11 10.89 26.80 32.63
N ALA A 12 9.66 26.51 32.21
CA ALA A 12 9.31 25.19 31.72
C ALA A 12 10.26 24.83 30.57
N LYS A 13 10.94 23.68 30.69
CA LYS A 13 11.74 23.17 29.58
C LYS A 13 10.81 23.02 28.36
N PRO A 14 11.22 23.46 27.15
CA PRO A 14 10.41 23.25 25.97
C PRO A 14 10.09 21.76 25.86
N ARG A 15 8.80 21.45 25.74
CA ARG A 15 8.32 20.08 25.49
C ARG A 15 9.06 19.59 24.24
N PRO A 16 9.76 18.44 24.27
CA PRO A 16 10.34 17.90 23.06
C PRO A 16 9.20 17.74 22.06
N THR A 17 9.25 18.48 20.96
CA THR A 17 8.40 18.24 19.81
C THR A 17 8.87 16.93 19.23
N ASN A 18 8.34 15.83 19.76
CA ASN A 18 8.42 14.53 19.12
C ASN A 18 7.60 14.60 17.84
N ASN A 19 8.13 15.29 16.83
CA ASN A 19 7.81 15.03 15.45
C ASN A 19 8.48 13.69 15.13
N VAL A 20 7.95 12.61 15.73
CA VAL A 20 8.04 11.29 15.10
C VAL A 20 7.45 11.54 13.73
N ASP A 21 8.33 11.66 12.75
CA ASP A 21 8.05 11.99 11.36
C ASP A 21 6.77 11.24 10.97
N ARG A 22 5.62 11.92 10.90
CA ARG A 22 4.31 11.24 10.73
C ARG A 22 4.32 10.38 9.46
N ASP A 23 5.09 10.82 8.48
CA ASP A 23 5.38 10.13 7.24
C ASP A 23 6.15 8.82 7.49
N SER A 24 7.02 8.74 8.50
CA SER A 24 7.68 7.50 8.94
C SER A 24 6.71 6.45 9.44
N THR A 25 5.68 6.86 10.19
CA THR A 25 4.63 5.96 10.68
C THR A 25 3.78 5.44 9.51
N VAL A 26 3.43 6.31 8.56
CA VAL A 26 2.68 5.92 7.36
C VAL A 26 3.48 4.91 6.51
N ARG A 27 4.80 5.11 6.35
CA ARG A 27 5.69 4.15 5.67
C ARG A 27 5.68 2.78 6.35
N GLY A 28 5.73 2.77 7.69
CA GLY A 28 5.69 1.53 8.47
C GLY A 28 4.42 0.72 8.20
N THR A 29 3.26 1.39 8.14
CA THR A 29 1.97 0.74 7.86
C THR A 29 1.90 0.14 6.46
N ASN A 30 2.43 0.82 5.44
CA ASN A 30 2.48 0.27 4.07
C ASN A 30 3.35 -1.00 3.99
N ASP A 31 4.55 -0.95 4.57
CA ASP A 31 5.45 -2.11 4.55
C ASP A 31 4.84 -3.28 5.35
N ASP A 32 4.21 -3.02 6.52
CA ASP A 32 3.53 -4.06 7.33
C ASP A 32 2.36 -4.71 6.58
N ALA A 33 1.56 -3.91 5.88
CA ALA A 33 0.45 -4.38 5.05
C ALA A 33 0.94 -5.25 3.88
N THR A 34 2.02 -4.84 3.20
CA THR A 34 2.59 -5.58 2.07
C THR A 34 3.16 -6.93 2.52
N VAL A 35 3.84 -6.96 3.67
CA VAL A 35 4.34 -8.20 4.30
C VAL A 35 3.17 -9.12 4.69
N SER A 36 2.08 -8.57 5.23
CA SER A 36 0.89 -9.37 5.58
C SER A 36 0.22 -9.97 4.35
N LYS A 37 0.19 -9.25 3.22
CA LYS A 37 -0.28 -9.77 1.94
C LYS A 37 0.59 -10.92 1.44
N LEU A 38 1.92 -10.76 1.46
CA LEU A 38 2.84 -11.83 1.07
C LEU A 38 2.70 -13.08 1.96
N SER A 39 2.56 -12.92 3.28
CA SER A 39 2.29 -14.03 4.20
C SER A 39 1.04 -14.83 3.82
N CYS A 40 -0.03 -14.15 3.40
CA CYS A 40 -1.24 -14.81 2.89
C CYS A 40 -0.98 -15.60 1.60
N VAL A 41 -0.17 -15.04 0.70
CA VAL A 41 0.18 -15.67 -0.59
C VAL A 41 1.01 -16.94 -0.37
N GLU A 42 2.06 -16.85 0.45
CA GLU A 42 2.94 -17.99 0.77
C GLU A 42 2.18 -19.15 1.44
N LEU A 43 1.11 -18.83 2.18
CA LEU A 43 0.24 -19.82 2.84
C LEU A 43 -0.97 -20.24 1.99
N GLY A 44 -1.08 -19.79 0.74
CA GLY A 44 -2.14 -20.19 -0.19
C GLY A 44 -3.52 -19.58 0.07
N TYR A 45 -3.63 -18.56 0.95
CA TYR A 45 -4.89 -17.84 1.16
C TYR A 45 -5.25 -16.99 -0.07
N LEU A 46 -4.25 -16.45 -0.77
CA LEU A 46 -4.42 -15.55 -1.90
C LEU A 46 -3.49 -15.97 -3.03
N LYS A 47 -3.93 -15.82 -4.27
CA LYS A 47 -3.05 -15.86 -5.43
C LYS A 47 -2.64 -14.44 -5.82
N ASP A 48 -1.35 -14.15 -5.79
CA ASP A 48 -0.77 -12.86 -6.20
C ASP A 48 0.71 -13.04 -6.54
N ASP A 49 1.02 -13.09 -7.83
CA ASP A 49 2.38 -13.39 -8.32
C ASP A 49 3.33 -12.18 -8.24
N PHE A 50 2.80 -11.01 -7.85
CA PHE A 50 3.49 -9.73 -7.96
C PHE A 50 3.93 -9.15 -6.61
N VAL A 51 3.18 -9.41 -5.52
CA VAL A 51 3.46 -8.81 -4.20
C VAL A 51 4.87 -9.09 -3.70
N ARG A 52 5.48 -10.22 -4.08
CA ARG A 52 6.85 -10.60 -3.72
C ARG A 52 7.91 -9.58 -4.13
N TYR A 53 7.69 -8.83 -5.21
CA TYR A 53 8.64 -7.81 -5.67
C TYR A 53 8.67 -6.56 -4.77
N PHE A 54 7.64 -6.37 -3.94
CA PHE A 54 7.49 -5.21 -3.08
C PHE A 54 7.88 -5.48 -1.61
N VAL A 55 8.29 -6.71 -1.28
CA VAL A 55 8.69 -7.09 0.08
C VAL A 55 10.18 -7.41 0.12
N ARG A 56 10.92 -6.66 0.95
CA ARG A 56 12.36 -6.93 1.16
C ARG A 56 12.63 -8.10 2.10
N ARG A 57 11.80 -8.24 3.14
CA ARG A 57 11.96 -9.27 4.18
C ARG A 57 10.60 -9.92 4.44
N PRO A 58 10.34 -11.10 3.88
CA PRO A 58 9.13 -11.87 4.17
C PRO A 58 9.04 -12.20 5.66
N VAL A 59 7.86 -12.07 6.24
CA VAL A 59 7.58 -12.45 7.63
C VAL A 59 6.22 -13.13 7.68
N LYS A 60 6.18 -14.35 8.23
CA LYS A 60 4.92 -15.06 8.46
C LYS A 60 4.12 -14.36 9.54
N ARG A 61 2.83 -14.11 9.28
CA ARG A 61 1.89 -13.55 10.26
C ARG A 61 1.12 -14.65 10.98
N ALA A 62 0.61 -14.32 12.15
CA ALA A 62 -0.28 -15.20 12.90
C ALA A 62 -1.54 -15.54 12.06
N PRO A 63 -2.14 -16.73 12.22
CA PRO A 63 -3.30 -17.16 11.44
C PRO A 63 -4.47 -16.16 11.47
N ILE A 64 -4.74 -15.53 12.61
CA ILE A 64 -5.80 -14.53 12.75
C ILE A 64 -5.57 -13.29 11.89
N ILE A 65 -4.31 -12.85 11.75
CA ILE A 65 -3.93 -11.73 10.90
C ILE A 65 -4.11 -12.11 9.43
N ASN A 66 -3.66 -13.31 9.03
CA ASN A 66 -3.83 -13.78 7.65
C ASN A 66 -5.31 -13.92 7.28
N ARG A 67 -6.16 -14.43 8.18
CA ARG A 67 -7.61 -14.50 7.96
C ARG A 67 -8.22 -13.10 7.77
N GLY A 68 -7.86 -12.14 8.63
CA GLY A 68 -8.34 -10.76 8.48
C GLY A 68 -7.90 -10.13 7.16
N TYR A 69 -6.63 -10.34 6.78
CA TYR A 69 -6.09 -9.79 5.54
C TYR A 69 -6.70 -10.46 4.29
N PHE A 70 -6.92 -11.78 4.33
CA PHE A 70 -7.65 -12.51 3.30
C PHE A 70 -9.05 -11.92 3.10
N SER A 71 -9.83 -11.76 4.17
CA SER A 71 -11.18 -11.19 4.09
C SER A 71 -11.19 -9.79 3.48
N ARG A 72 -10.21 -8.94 3.85
CA ARG A 72 -10.03 -7.61 3.26
C ARG A 72 -9.81 -7.68 1.74
N VAL A 73 -8.90 -8.53 1.29
CA VAL A 73 -8.58 -8.67 -0.14
C VAL A 73 -9.73 -9.30 -0.91
N ALA A 74 -10.36 -10.34 -0.37
CA ALA A 74 -11.51 -11.02 -0.97
C ALA A 74 -12.68 -10.06 -1.16
N ALA A 75 -13.03 -9.27 -0.14
CA ALA A 75 -14.09 -8.27 -0.25
C ALA A 75 -13.79 -7.24 -1.34
N MET A 76 -12.56 -6.71 -1.39
CA MET A 76 -12.17 -5.76 -2.43
C MET A 76 -12.26 -6.36 -3.84
N ARG A 77 -11.81 -7.61 -4.01
CA ARG A 77 -11.91 -8.32 -5.30
C ARG A 77 -13.36 -8.49 -5.74
N LEU A 78 -14.27 -8.87 -4.83
CA LEU A 78 -15.69 -8.98 -5.16
C LEU A 78 -16.27 -7.67 -5.71
N PHE A 79 -15.94 -6.53 -5.10
CA PHE A 79 -16.39 -5.23 -5.60
C PHE A 79 -15.77 -4.86 -6.94
N LEU A 80 -14.48 -5.12 -7.12
CA LEU A 80 -13.77 -4.87 -8.38
C LEU A 80 -14.34 -5.71 -9.52
N ASP A 81 -14.53 -7.01 -9.29
CA ASP A 81 -15.05 -7.95 -10.28
C ASP A 81 -16.48 -7.56 -10.66
N ALA A 82 -17.33 -7.23 -9.68
CA ALA A 82 -18.69 -6.77 -9.95
C ALA A 82 -18.71 -5.46 -10.76
N TYR A 83 -17.85 -4.49 -10.41
CA TYR A 83 -17.72 -3.24 -11.16
C TYR A 83 -17.22 -3.47 -12.59
N LEU A 84 -16.22 -4.33 -12.77
CA LEU A 84 -15.64 -4.64 -14.08
C LEU A 84 -16.56 -5.51 -14.95
N ALA A 85 -17.47 -6.30 -14.35
CA ALA A 85 -18.46 -7.09 -15.08
C ALA A 85 -19.73 -6.30 -15.45
N ALA A 86 -20.09 -5.25 -14.71
CA ALA A 86 -21.33 -4.51 -14.96
C ALA A 86 -21.36 -3.81 -16.33
N GLU A 87 -22.44 -3.93 -17.09
CA GLU A 87 -22.57 -3.22 -18.38
C GLU A 87 -22.48 -1.69 -18.19
N SER A 88 -21.75 -1.03 -19.09
CA SER A 88 -21.63 0.43 -19.07
C SER A 88 -21.31 0.98 -20.44
N GLU A 89 -22.05 2.02 -20.85
CA GLU A 89 -21.74 2.80 -22.06
C GLU A 89 -20.50 3.68 -21.90
N LYS A 90 -20.02 3.87 -20.66
CA LYS A 90 -18.87 4.73 -20.34
C LYS A 90 -17.62 3.90 -20.06
N PRO A 91 -16.43 4.39 -20.49
CA PRO A 91 -15.17 3.75 -20.12
C PRO A 91 -14.99 3.68 -18.60
N LYS A 92 -14.71 2.48 -18.09
CA LYS A 92 -14.51 2.25 -16.65
C LYS A 92 -13.17 2.78 -16.18
N GLN A 93 -13.16 3.36 -14.99
CA GLN A 93 -11.95 3.90 -14.37
C GLN A 93 -11.90 3.48 -12.90
N ILE A 94 -10.71 3.13 -12.44
CA ILE A 94 -10.45 2.83 -11.03
C ILE A 94 -9.41 3.81 -10.51
N VAL A 95 -9.69 4.39 -9.34
CA VAL A 95 -8.77 5.27 -8.61
C VAL A 95 -8.49 4.65 -7.25
N SER A 96 -7.28 4.12 -7.06
CA SER A 96 -6.82 3.55 -5.80
C SER A 96 -6.18 4.65 -4.95
N LEU A 97 -6.87 5.05 -3.87
CA LEU A 97 -6.42 6.08 -2.93
C LEU A 97 -5.68 5.42 -1.75
N GLY A 98 -4.48 5.88 -1.44
CA GLY A 98 -3.59 5.19 -0.50
C GLY A 98 -3.19 3.82 -1.03
N CYS A 99 -2.76 3.78 -2.30
CA CYS A 99 -2.53 2.53 -3.03
C CYS A 99 -1.44 1.67 -2.38
N GLY A 100 -0.51 2.26 -1.63
CA GLY A 100 0.64 1.56 -1.10
C GLY A 100 1.38 0.78 -2.19
N PHE A 101 1.82 -0.43 -1.86
CA PHE A 101 2.32 -1.42 -2.82
C PHE A 101 1.27 -2.43 -3.25
N ASP A 102 0.00 -2.00 -3.36
CA ASP A 102 -1.02 -2.87 -3.93
C ASP A 102 -0.66 -3.30 -5.36
N THR A 103 -1.07 -4.51 -5.73
CA THR A 103 -0.68 -5.18 -6.96
C THR A 103 -1.89 -5.51 -7.84
N THR A 104 -3.06 -4.95 -7.56
CA THR A 104 -4.29 -5.22 -8.30
C THR A 104 -4.13 -4.86 -9.78
N VAL A 105 -3.46 -3.76 -10.11
CA VAL A 105 -3.23 -3.35 -11.51
C VAL A 105 -2.51 -4.45 -12.32
N PHE A 106 -1.50 -5.09 -11.75
CA PHE A 106 -0.75 -6.16 -12.42
C PHE A 106 -1.60 -7.43 -12.56
N GLN A 107 -2.41 -7.74 -11.56
CA GLN A 107 -3.33 -8.87 -11.58
C GLN A 107 -4.40 -8.71 -12.67
N LEU A 108 -4.99 -7.51 -12.78
CA LEU A 108 -5.95 -7.19 -13.83
C LEU A 108 -5.31 -7.24 -15.22
N LYS A 109 -4.09 -6.72 -15.37
CA LYS A 109 -3.31 -6.80 -16.62
C LYS A 109 -3.05 -8.24 -17.04
N ALA A 110 -2.55 -9.06 -16.11
CA ALA A 110 -2.29 -10.47 -16.38
C ALA A 110 -3.56 -11.27 -16.69
N ALA A 111 -4.71 -10.88 -16.14
CA ALA A 111 -6.01 -11.49 -16.42
C ALA A 111 -6.71 -10.96 -17.69
N GLY A 112 -6.19 -9.92 -18.34
CA GLY A 112 -6.85 -9.26 -19.46
C GLY A 112 -8.12 -8.47 -19.09
N GLN A 113 -8.29 -8.11 -17.81
CA GLN A 113 -9.49 -7.47 -17.26
C GLN A 113 -9.25 -5.99 -16.91
N CYS A 114 -8.49 -5.28 -17.72
CA CYS A 114 -8.13 -3.90 -17.40
C CYS A 114 -9.28 -2.90 -17.61
N PRO A 115 -9.52 -1.97 -16.67
CA PRO A 115 -10.34 -0.81 -16.94
C PRO A 115 -9.67 0.07 -18.01
N ALA A 116 -10.42 1.01 -18.57
CA ALA A 116 -9.86 2.01 -19.49
C ALA A 116 -8.80 2.89 -18.81
N ARG A 117 -8.91 3.10 -17.49
CA ARG A 117 -7.86 3.76 -16.70
C ARG A 117 -7.78 3.18 -15.29
N TYR A 118 -6.55 2.97 -14.82
CA TYR A 118 -6.26 2.64 -13.43
C TYR A 118 -5.28 3.67 -12.89
N ILE A 119 -5.69 4.45 -11.90
CA ILE A 119 -4.90 5.52 -11.29
C ILE A 119 -4.58 5.12 -9.86
N GLU A 120 -3.32 5.27 -9.48
CA GLU A 120 -2.86 5.08 -8.11
C GLU A 120 -2.42 6.42 -7.51
N VAL A 121 -2.91 6.70 -6.31
CA VAL A 121 -2.60 7.93 -5.59
C VAL A 121 -2.11 7.56 -4.19
N ASP A 122 -0.94 8.07 -3.84
CA ASP A 122 -0.34 7.94 -2.51
C ASP A 122 0.68 9.08 -2.30
N TYR A 123 1.30 9.15 -1.13
CA TYR A 123 2.40 10.05 -0.87
C TYR A 123 3.56 9.82 -1.85
N GLN A 124 4.23 10.91 -2.22
CA GLN A 124 5.30 10.91 -3.22
C GLN A 124 6.37 9.86 -2.94
N GLN A 125 6.72 9.64 -1.67
CA GLN A 125 7.75 8.69 -1.27
C GLN A 125 7.31 7.24 -1.52
N VAL A 126 6.02 6.93 -1.33
CA VAL A 126 5.45 5.59 -1.57
C VAL A 126 5.37 5.34 -3.08
N THR A 127 4.79 6.27 -3.83
CA THR A 127 4.65 6.15 -5.29
C THR A 127 6.00 6.15 -6.00
N SER A 128 6.97 6.98 -5.57
CA SER A 128 8.34 6.95 -6.11
C SER A 128 9.01 5.59 -5.88
N LYS A 129 8.96 5.06 -4.65
CA LYS A 129 9.52 3.74 -4.33
C LYS A 129 8.86 2.62 -5.15
N LYS A 130 7.54 2.68 -5.33
CA LYS A 130 6.80 1.74 -6.16
C LYS A 130 7.23 1.82 -7.63
N ALA A 131 7.30 3.04 -8.18
CA ALA A 131 7.73 3.29 -9.55
C ALA A 131 9.17 2.81 -9.79
N ASP A 132 10.08 3.02 -8.84
CA ASP A 132 11.45 2.53 -8.93
C ASP A 132 11.52 1.01 -8.94
N ILE A 133 10.76 0.32 -8.08
CA ILE A 133 10.66 -1.15 -8.09
C ILE A 133 10.13 -1.64 -9.45
N ILE A 134 9.09 -0.99 -9.99
CA ILE A 134 8.50 -1.35 -11.29
C ILE A 134 9.52 -1.19 -12.42
N ARG A 135 10.21 -0.06 -12.50
CA ARG A 135 11.21 0.23 -13.56
C ARG A 135 12.32 -0.82 -13.60
N HIS A 136 12.75 -1.30 -12.44
CA HIS A 136 13.84 -2.27 -12.30
C HIS A 136 13.36 -3.74 -12.29
N THR A 137 12.06 -3.99 -12.44
CA THR A 137 11.50 -5.35 -12.49
C THR A 137 10.85 -5.58 -13.85
N GLU A 138 11.54 -6.28 -14.74
CA GLU A 138 11.10 -6.52 -16.13
C GLU A 138 9.68 -7.09 -16.24
N CYS A 139 9.34 -8.06 -15.40
CA CYS A 139 7.99 -8.65 -15.35
C CYS A 139 6.89 -7.63 -15.01
N LEU A 140 7.18 -6.65 -14.15
CA LEU A 140 6.21 -5.59 -13.80
C LEU A 140 6.15 -4.51 -14.88
N ARG A 141 7.32 -4.12 -15.41
CA ARG A 141 7.43 -3.10 -16.44
C ARG A 141 6.72 -3.52 -17.73
N SER A 142 6.98 -4.74 -18.20
CA SER A 142 6.35 -5.30 -19.42
C SER A 142 4.82 -5.40 -19.34
N LEU A 143 4.25 -5.57 -18.15
CA LEU A 143 2.79 -5.56 -17.97
C LEU A 143 2.16 -4.17 -18.08
N LEU A 144 2.94 -3.10 -17.90
CA LEU A 144 2.44 -1.72 -17.90
C LEU A 144 2.81 -0.94 -19.16
N GLU A 145 3.82 -1.37 -19.90
CA GLU A 145 4.14 -0.80 -21.20
C GLU A 145 2.94 -0.97 -22.15
N PRO A 146 2.58 0.07 -22.93
CA PRO A 146 1.66 -0.11 -24.04
C PRO A 146 2.21 -1.20 -24.95
N LEU A 147 1.35 -2.13 -25.41
CA LEU A 147 1.72 -2.98 -26.54
C LEU A 147 2.05 -2.03 -27.68
N GLU A 148 3.31 -2.00 -28.14
CA GLU A 148 3.67 -1.24 -29.34
C GLU A 148 2.82 -1.78 -30.50
N GLY A 149 1.95 -0.93 -31.07
CA GLY A 149 1.22 -1.20 -32.31
C GLY A 149 -0.29 -1.37 -32.18
N GLY A 150 -1.02 -0.25 -32.12
CA GLY A 150 -2.46 -0.16 -32.34
C GLY A 150 -2.84 1.22 -32.84
#